data_AF-A0A3B9A2U6-F1
#
_entry.id   AF-A0A3B9A2U6-F1
#
_cell.length_a   1.000
_cell.length_b   1.000
_cell.length_c   1.000
_cell.angle_alpha   90.00
_cell.angle_beta   90.00
_cell.angle_gamma   90.00
#
_symmetry.space_group_name_H-M   'P 1'
#
loop_
_entity.id
_entity.type
_entity.pdbx_description
1 polymer ?
#
loop_
_entity_poly.entity_id
_entity_poly.type
_entity_poly.pdbx_seq_one_letter_code
_entity_poly.pdbx_strand_id
1 'polypeptide(L)'
;EVRTIPDGIVIIASGPLTSPALAEAIQNFSGENRLYFYDAIAPIVHVDSIDFSIAFKASRYGIGEEQDGDYINCPLNRDEYFAFVDALRSAQRITLREFEIEIEAGVRAGMDQFFEGCLPVEILALRGDLALAYGPMRPVGLKDPRTGKRPFAVVQLRQDNLAGTLYNLVGFQTNLTFPEQKRVFRMIPGLQNAEFIRYGQMHRNTFIASPLLLKPSLQTRQRESLLFAGQITGVEGYMGNIATGLLAGINAARLANGQRTLVLPRTTMLGALCHYITNASMKDFQPMKANFGILPELPEPLKGKRARAQAHVERSLRDLNIFFNEWGIKTLTIP
;
A
#
# COMPACT_ATOMS: atom_id res chain seq x y z
N GLU A 1 0.68 -21.06 19.37
CA GLU A 1 0.58 -20.90 17.92
C GLU A 1 -0.55 -21.79 17.40
N VAL A 2 -1.43 -21.29 16.54
CA VAL A 2 -2.43 -22.11 15.82
C VAL A 2 -1.77 -22.68 14.58
N ARG A 3 -1.85 -24.00 14.38
CA ARG A 3 -1.12 -24.71 13.30
C ARG A 3 -2.01 -25.30 12.22
N THR A 4 -3.29 -25.48 12.50
CA THR A 4 -4.31 -25.99 11.58
C THR A 4 -5.51 -25.06 11.60
N ILE A 5 -6.35 -25.12 10.57
CA ILE A 5 -7.62 -24.38 10.57
C ILE A 5 -8.57 -25.03 11.59
N PRO A 6 -8.98 -24.34 12.66
CA PRO A 6 -9.86 -24.93 13.66
C PRO A 6 -11.26 -25.26 13.10
N ASP A 7 -12.00 -26.11 13.81
CA ASP A 7 -13.43 -26.36 13.54
C ASP A 7 -14.33 -25.23 14.07
N GLY A 8 -15.63 -25.28 13.74
CA GLY A 8 -16.61 -24.28 14.18
C GLY A 8 -16.55 -22.97 13.39
N ILE A 9 -16.94 -21.86 14.02
CA ILE A 9 -16.91 -20.51 13.43
C ILE A 9 -15.53 -19.89 13.70
N VAL A 10 -14.79 -19.59 12.63
CA VAL A 10 -13.38 -19.21 12.71
C VAL A 10 -13.14 -17.95 11.89
N ILE A 11 -12.33 -17.03 12.43
CA ILE A 11 -11.77 -15.90 11.70
C ILE A 11 -10.25 -16.05 11.66
N ILE A 12 -9.67 -16.14 10.46
CA ILE A 12 -8.22 -16.08 10.27
C ILE A 12 -7.81 -14.63 9.95
N ALA A 13 -7.01 -14.04 10.85
CA ALA A 13 -6.52 -12.67 10.74
C ALA A 13 -5.03 -12.55 11.12
N SER A 14 -4.22 -13.53 10.71
CA SER A 14 -2.80 -13.67 11.09
C SER A 14 -1.84 -12.68 10.43
N GLY A 15 -2.32 -11.91 9.45
CA GLY A 15 -1.55 -10.85 8.80
C GLY A 15 -0.39 -11.36 7.93
N PRO A 16 0.59 -10.48 7.60
CA PRO A 16 1.56 -10.74 6.53
C PRO A 16 2.58 -11.82 6.90
N LEU A 17 2.86 -11.95 8.20
CA LEU A 17 3.81 -12.90 8.78
C LEU A 17 3.08 -14.13 9.35
N THR A 18 2.07 -14.61 8.64
CA THR A 18 1.39 -15.86 8.98
C THR A 18 2.42 -16.98 9.11
N SER A 19 2.35 -17.75 10.21
CA SER A 19 3.38 -18.75 10.49
C SER A 19 3.39 -19.86 9.44
N PRO A 20 4.56 -20.50 9.18
CA PRO A 20 4.67 -21.52 8.14
C PRO A 20 3.63 -22.64 8.24
N ALA A 21 3.37 -23.15 9.46
CA ALA A 21 2.42 -24.23 9.69
C ALA A 21 0.98 -23.81 9.35
N LEU A 22 0.55 -22.61 9.77
CA LEU A 22 -0.78 -22.11 9.43
C LEU A 22 -0.90 -21.79 7.93
N ALA A 23 0.15 -21.27 7.31
CA ALA A 23 0.17 -21.01 5.88
C ALA A 23 0.02 -22.30 5.06
N GLU A 24 0.68 -23.38 5.46
CA GLU A 24 0.53 -24.71 4.86
C GLU A 24 -0.90 -25.25 5.03
N ALA A 25 -1.49 -25.12 6.23
CA ALA A 25 -2.88 -25.50 6.45
C ALA A 25 -3.86 -24.72 5.57
N ILE A 26 -3.60 -23.42 5.37
CA ILE A 26 -4.40 -22.56 4.47
C ILE A 26 -4.22 -22.97 3.01
N GLN A 27 -3.01 -23.33 2.55
CA GLN A 27 -2.75 -23.84 1.20
C GLN A 27 -3.52 -25.13 0.92
N ASN A 28 -3.45 -26.07 1.86
CA ASN A 28 -4.14 -27.35 1.73
C ASN A 28 -5.66 -27.16 1.69
N PHE A 29 -6.19 -26.17 2.41
CA PHE A 29 -7.61 -25.80 2.34
C PHE A 29 -7.97 -25.07 1.04
N SER A 30 -7.14 -24.13 0.57
CA SER A 30 -7.45 -23.35 -0.62
C SER A 30 -7.34 -24.15 -1.92
N GLY A 31 -6.52 -25.21 -1.95
CA GLY A 31 -6.19 -25.94 -3.16
C GLY A 31 -5.32 -25.12 -4.13
N GLU A 32 -4.76 -24.01 -3.66
CA GLU A 32 -4.02 -23.03 -4.46
C GLU A 32 -2.57 -22.95 -3.97
N ASN A 33 -1.62 -23.13 -4.89
CA ASN A 33 -0.18 -23.09 -4.58
C ASN A 33 0.37 -21.65 -4.37
N ARG A 34 -0.47 -20.62 -4.48
CA ARG A 34 -0.05 -19.20 -4.50
C ARG A 34 -0.65 -18.42 -3.31
N LEU A 35 0.07 -18.37 -2.19
CA LEU A 35 -0.28 -17.61 -0.97
C LEU A 35 0.55 -16.34 -0.73
N TYR A 36 1.37 -15.91 -1.69
CA TYR A 36 2.40 -14.91 -1.39
C TYR A 36 2.51 -13.84 -2.46
N PHE A 37 2.84 -12.65 -2.00
CA PHE A 37 3.32 -11.55 -2.80
C PHE A 37 4.52 -10.93 -2.10
N TYR A 38 5.25 -10.11 -2.84
CA TYR A 38 6.47 -9.47 -2.39
C TYR A 38 6.28 -7.97 -2.34
N ASP A 39 6.28 -7.40 -1.14
CA ASP A 39 6.28 -5.95 -0.94
C ASP A 39 7.73 -5.49 -0.78
N ALA A 40 8.12 -4.38 -1.40
CA ALA A 40 9.46 -3.86 -1.26
C ALA A 40 9.47 -2.78 -0.17
N ILE A 41 10.46 -2.82 0.72
CA ILE A 41 10.64 -1.84 1.79
C ILE A 41 11.67 -0.81 1.34
N ALA A 42 11.46 0.45 1.69
CA ALA A 42 12.42 1.51 1.40
C ALA A 42 13.55 1.58 2.44
N PRO A 43 14.77 2.04 2.06
CA PRO A 43 15.87 2.22 2.98
C PRO A 43 15.59 3.25 4.08
N ILE A 44 16.35 3.14 5.17
CA ILE A 44 16.40 4.10 6.27
C ILE A 44 17.83 4.58 6.45
N VAL A 45 18.00 5.89 6.62
CA VAL A 45 19.27 6.55 6.87
C VAL A 45 19.29 7.24 8.24
N HIS A 46 20.48 7.41 8.80
CA HIS A 46 20.67 8.19 10.02
C HIS A 46 20.69 9.70 9.73
N VAL A 47 20.05 10.51 10.57
CA VAL A 47 19.91 11.96 10.35
C VAL A 47 21.27 12.68 10.30
N ASP A 48 22.22 12.29 11.15
CA ASP A 48 23.55 12.93 11.23
C ASP A 48 24.39 12.71 9.96
N SER A 49 24.01 11.75 9.12
CA SER A 49 24.67 11.46 7.85
C SER A 49 24.10 12.25 6.66
N ILE A 50 23.06 13.07 6.91
CA ILE A 50 22.40 13.91 5.90
C ILE A 50 23.08 15.28 5.87
N ASP A 51 23.47 15.73 4.66
CA ASP A 51 24.04 17.05 4.44
C ASP A 51 22.93 18.12 4.27
N PHE A 52 22.65 18.83 5.37
CA PHE A 52 21.69 19.93 5.44
C PHE A 52 22.18 21.24 4.81
N SER A 53 23.41 21.31 4.30
CA SER A 53 23.79 22.42 3.41
C SER A 53 23.11 22.30 2.03
N ILE A 54 22.59 21.10 1.71
CA ILE A 54 21.86 20.79 0.49
C ILE A 54 20.40 20.44 0.78
N ALA A 55 20.16 19.53 1.72
CA ALA A 55 18.83 19.08 2.10
C ALA A 55 18.13 20.11 2.99
N PHE A 56 16.79 20.19 2.91
CA PHE A 56 16.01 21.15 3.70
C PHE A 56 14.72 20.53 4.26
N LYS A 57 14.35 20.91 5.47
CA LYS A 57 13.03 20.55 6.02
C LYS A 57 11.95 21.44 5.41
N ALA A 58 10.86 20.83 4.96
CA ALA A 58 9.67 21.52 4.48
C ALA A 58 8.53 20.53 4.22
N SER A 59 7.29 20.98 4.47
CA SER A 59 6.09 20.34 3.94
C SER A 59 5.64 20.98 2.64
N ARG A 60 4.96 20.20 1.78
CA ARG A 60 4.43 20.72 0.51
C ARG A 60 3.43 21.83 0.78
N TYR A 61 3.54 22.93 0.06
CA TYR A 61 2.73 24.14 0.20
C TYR A 61 2.84 24.81 1.58
N GLY A 62 3.83 24.45 2.40
CA GLY A 62 3.94 24.92 3.78
C GLY A 62 2.84 24.38 4.71
N ILE A 63 2.17 23.30 4.33
CA ILE A 63 1.11 22.67 5.12
C ILE A 63 1.70 21.42 5.79
N GLY A 64 1.97 21.51 7.09
CA GLY A 64 2.51 20.44 7.91
C GLY A 64 2.14 20.59 9.39
N GLU A 65 2.45 19.58 10.18
CA GLU A 65 2.27 19.59 11.64
C GLU A 65 3.45 20.29 12.33
N GLU A 66 4.67 20.10 11.81
CA GLU A 66 5.86 20.75 12.35
C GLU A 66 6.09 22.15 11.75
N GLN A 67 6.58 23.07 12.59
CA GLN A 67 6.90 24.44 12.21
C GLN A 67 7.95 24.52 11.09
N ASP A 68 8.91 23.58 11.08
CA ASP A 68 9.98 23.50 10.08
C ASP A 68 9.63 22.53 8.92
N GLY A 69 8.50 21.82 9.00
CA GLY A 69 8.00 20.87 8.00
C GLY A 69 8.31 19.40 8.29
N ASP A 70 7.38 18.52 7.89
CA ASP A 70 7.32 17.10 8.30
C ASP A 70 8.30 16.18 7.53
N TYR A 71 8.98 16.72 6.52
CA TYR A 71 9.86 15.96 5.63
C TYR A 71 11.20 16.67 5.45
N ILE A 72 12.27 15.88 5.39
CA ILE A 72 13.55 16.33 4.82
C ILE A 72 13.48 16.15 3.30
N ASN A 73 13.88 17.16 2.55
CA ASN A 73 13.79 17.20 1.11
C ASN A 73 15.20 17.30 0.52
N CYS A 74 15.58 16.30 -0.28
CA CYS A 74 16.83 16.25 -1.04
C CYS A 74 16.54 16.67 -2.48
N PRO A 75 16.84 17.92 -2.89
CA PRO A 75 16.53 18.41 -4.22
C PRO A 75 17.51 17.85 -5.26
N LEU A 76 17.00 17.53 -6.45
CA LEU A 76 17.80 17.22 -7.63
C LEU A 76 17.57 18.27 -8.71
N ASN A 77 18.65 18.66 -9.36
CA ASN A 77 18.60 19.34 -10.65
C ASN A 77 18.32 18.34 -11.77
N ARG A 78 18.19 18.84 -13.00
CA ARG A 78 17.84 18.03 -14.17
C ARG A 78 18.87 16.93 -14.46
N ASP A 79 20.15 17.27 -14.42
CA ASP A 79 21.24 16.37 -14.81
C ASP A 79 21.50 15.33 -13.72
N GLU A 80 21.45 15.74 -12.44
CA GLU A 80 21.49 14.84 -11.29
C GLU A 80 20.35 13.82 -11.34
N TYR A 81 19.14 14.25 -11.70
CA TYR A 81 17.99 13.36 -11.83
C TYR A 81 18.20 12.31 -12.93
N PHE A 82 18.64 12.71 -14.12
CA PHE A 82 18.86 11.75 -15.20
C PHE A 82 20.01 10.78 -14.90
N ALA A 83 21.10 11.27 -14.32
CA ALA A 83 22.18 10.41 -13.85
C ALA A 83 21.70 9.40 -12.80
N PHE A 84 20.83 9.82 -11.88
CA PHE A 84 20.21 8.95 -10.88
C PHE A 84 19.29 7.88 -11.52
N VAL A 85 18.46 8.28 -12.49
CA VAL A 85 17.59 7.36 -13.24
C VAL A 85 18.41 6.31 -13.99
N ASP A 86 19.49 6.71 -14.66
CA ASP A 86 20.36 5.79 -15.40
C ASP A 86 21.10 4.83 -14.46
N ALA A 87 21.53 5.32 -13.29
CA ALA A 87 22.13 4.48 -12.26
C ALA A 87 21.15 3.43 -11.71
N LEU A 88 19.86 3.79 -11.51
CA LEU A 88 18.82 2.85 -11.12
C LEU A 88 18.55 1.78 -12.18
N ARG A 89 18.52 2.17 -13.46
CA ARG A 89 18.25 1.25 -14.59
C ARG A 89 19.34 0.20 -14.77
N SER A 90 20.59 0.59 -14.54
CA SER A 90 21.77 -0.26 -14.68
C SER A 90 22.12 -1.05 -13.41
N ALA A 91 21.45 -0.77 -12.29
CA ALA A 91 21.81 -1.35 -11.00
C ALA A 91 21.46 -2.84 -10.88
N GLN A 92 22.33 -3.59 -10.21
CA GLN A 92 22.13 -5.02 -9.95
C GLN A 92 21.02 -5.24 -8.91
N ARG A 93 20.14 -6.19 -9.23
CA ARG A 93 19.03 -6.62 -8.38
C ARG A 93 19.35 -7.93 -7.71
N ILE A 94 18.70 -8.19 -6.58
CA ILE A 94 18.74 -9.51 -5.95
C ILE A 94 18.08 -10.49 -6.92
N THR A 95 18.80 -11.56 -7.29
CA THR A 95 18.28 -12.62 -8.16
C THR A 95 17.07 -13.24 -7.49
N LEU A 96 15.95 -13.09 -8.16
CA LEU A 96 14.68 -13.62 -7.71
C LEU A 96 14.63 -15.13 -8.07
N ARG A 97 14.11 -15.99 -7.18
CA ARG A 97 13.97 -17.45 -7.41
C ARG A 97 13.05 -17.73 -8.61
N GLU A 98 13.09 -18.91 -9.22
CA GLU A 98 12.41 -19.21 -10.50
C GLU A 98 10.90 -18.85 -10.58
N PHE A 99 10.16 -18.89 -9.47
CA PHE A 99 8.75 -18.47 -9.42
C PHE A 99 8.53 -16.95 -9.35
N GLU A 100 9.62 -16.19 -9.22
CA GLU A 100 9.66 -14.73 -9.15
C GLU A 100 10.13 -14.13 -10.50
N ILE A 101 10.49 -14.97 -11.49
CA ILE A 101 10.80 -14.56 -12.88
C ILE A 101 9.56 -13.96 -13.58
N GLU A 102 8.34 -14.31 -13.15
CA GLU A 102 7.10 -13.64 -13.60
C GLU A 102 7.08 -12.13 -13.27
N ILE A 103 7.93 -11.65 -12.34
CA ILE A 103 8.10 -10.23 -11.98
C ILE A 103 8.97 -9.50 -13.01
N GLU A 104 9.96 -10.16 -13.64
CA GLU A 104 10.86 -9.55 -14.64
C GLU A 104 10.16 -9.26 -15.97
N ALA A 105 9.20 -10.10 -16.37
CA ALA A 105 8.35 -9.84 -17.53
C ALA A 105 7.30 -8.72 -17.29
N GLY A 106 7.18 -8.29 -16.03
CA GLY A 106 5.97 -7.67 -15.52
C GLY A 106 4.82 -8.68 -15.56
N VAL A 107 4.04 -8.76 -14.48
CA VAL A 107 2.67 -9.26 -14.63
C VAL A 107 2.02 -8.37 -15.70
N ARG A 108 1.70 -8.93 -16.86
CA ARG A 108 1.12 -8.21 -18.01
C ARG A 108 -0.24 -7.64 -17.62
N ALA A 109 -0.23 -6.47 -16.99
CA ALA A 109 -1.40 -5.62 -16.78
C ALA A 109 -1.82 -5.06 -18.13
N GLY A 110 -3.07 -5.34 -18.52
CA GLY A 110 -3.72 -4.64 -19.63
C GLY A 110 -4.27 -3.30 -19.16
N MET A 111 -3.85 -2.25 -19.86
CA MET A 111 -4.33 -0.85 -19.92
C MET A 111 -4.76 -0.15 -18.60
N ASP A 112 -3.86 0.74 -18.18
CA ASP A 112 -4.16 2.10 -17.73
C ASP A 112 -4.74 2.38 -16.34
N GLN A 113 -4.33 1.64 -15.29
CA GLN A 113 -4.12 2.22 -13.95
C GLN A 113 -3.46 1.24 -12.98
N PHE A 114 -2.13 1.33 -12.85
CA PHE A 114 -1.35 0.65 -11.81
C PHE A 114 -1.53 1.35 -10.45
N PHE A 115 -1.47 0.60 -9.36
CA PHE A 115 -1.19 1.14 -8.04
C PHE A 115 0.32 1.41 -7.92
N GLU A 116 0.75 2.60 -8.33
CA GLU A 116 2.18 2.99 -8.44
C GLU A 116 2.90 3.15 -7.08
N GLY A 117 2.20 2.98 -5.95
CA GLY A 117 2.72 3.30 -4.62
C GLY A 117 3.69 2.28 -4.01
N CYS A 118 3.76 1.05 -4.53
CA CYS A 118 4.55 -0.05 -3.96
C CYS A 118 5.54 -0.69 -4.95
N LEU A 119 5.70 -0.13 -6.15
CA LEU A 119 6.66 -0.66 -7.11
C LEU A 119 8.10 -0.31 -6.70
N PRO A 120 9.08 -1.23 -6.90
CA PRO A 120 10.47 -0.89 -6.71
C PRO A 120 10.88 0.31 -7.57
N VAL A 121 11.65 1.23 -7.00
CA VAL A 121 12.04 2.49 -7.63
C VAL A 121 12.80 2.29 -8.94
N GLU A 122 13.59 1.21 -9.05
CA GLU A 122 14.28 0.81 -10.27
C GLU A 122 13.33 0.32 -11.38
N ILE A 123 12.16 -0.23 -11.02
CA ILE A 123 11.12 -0.62 -11.99
C ILE A 123 10.38 0.61 -12.48
N LEU A 124 10.08 1.57 -11.60
CA LEU A 124 9.51 2.86 -11.99
C LEU A 124 10.45 3.61 -12.95
N ALA A 125 11.76 3.59 -12.70
CA ALA A 125 12.76 4.20 -13.58
C ALA A 125 12.74 3.62 -15.01
N LEU A 126 12.42 2.32 -15.17
CA LEU A 126 12.32 1.67 -16.48
C LEU A 126 11.07 2.07 -17.27
N ARG A 127 10.02 2.59 -16.62
CA ARG A 127 8.74 2.93 -17.28
C ARG A 127 8.77 4.24 -18.05
N GLY A 128 9.78 5.07 -17.84
CA GLY A 128 9.98 6.29 -18.59
C GLY A 128 10.91 7.25 -17.88
N ASP A 129 11.53 8.13 -18.65
CA ASP A 129 12.56 9.05 -18.17
C ASP A 129 12.05 9.98 -17.06
N LEU A 130 10.78 10.41 -17.12
CA LEU A 130 10.17 11.31 -16.13
C LEU A 130 9.26 10.59 -15.12
N ALA A 131 9.18 9.26 -15.15
CA ALA A 131 8.25 8.51 -14.30
C ALA A 131 8.43 8.82 -12.81
N LEU A 132 9.67 8.86 -12.33
CA LEU A 132 9.97 9.19 -10.93
C LEU A 132 9.61 10.63 -10.59
N ALA A 133 9.85 11.60 -11.49
CA ALA A 133 9.52 13.01 -11.28
C ALA A 133 7.99 13.29 -11.25
N TYR A 134 7.17 12.40 -11.79
CA TYR A 134 5.71 12.45 -11.64
C TYR A 134 5.19 11.61 -10.45
N GLY A 135 5.96 10.61 -10.02
CA GLY A 135 5.65 9.73 -8.89
C GLY A 135 6.39 10.11 -7.60
N PRO A 136 7.27 9.23 -7.05
CA PRO A 136 7.85 9.40 -5.72
C PRO A 136 8.79 10.60 -5.61
N MET A 137 9.37 11.08 -6.73
CA MET A 137 10.30 12.21 -6.74
C MET A 137 9.66 13.54 -7.14
N ARG A 138 8.33 13.64 -7.07
CA ARG A 138 7.59 14.83 -7.53
C ARG A 138 7.94 16.07 -6.72
N PRO A 139 8.33 17.22 -7.32
CA PRO A 139 8.75 18.41 -6.56
C PRO A 139 7.60 19.40 -6.24
N VAL A 140 6.36 19.06 -6.58
CA VAL A 140 5.22 19.99 -6.51
C VAL A 140 4.93 20.47 -5.08
N GLY A 141 4.80 21.78 -4.91
CA GLY A 141 4.55 22.42 -3.61
C GLY A 141 5.82 22.68 -2.79
N LEU A 142 7.01 22.42 -3.34
CA LEU A 142 8.29 22.68 -2.65
C LEU A 142 9.09 23.76 -3.39
N LYS A 143 9.88 24.50 -2.63
CA LYS A 143 10.79 25.55 -3.11
C LYS A 143 12.13 25.33 -2.41
N ASP A 144 13.18 25.10 -3.17
CA ASP A 144 14.54 24.95 -2.62
C ASP A 144 14.99 26.31 -2.07
N PRO A 145 15.30 26.43 -0.77
CA PRO A 145 15.73 27.69 -0.16
C PRO A 145 17.00 28.28 -0.78
N ARG A 146 17.90 27.44 -1.30
CA ARG A 146 19.19 27.87 -1.87
C ARG A 146 19.03 28.56 -3.21
N THR A 147 18.08 28.09 -4.02
CA THR A 147 17.85 28.60 -5.37
C THR A 147 16.62 29.52 -5.45
N GLY A 148 15.75 29.47 -4.46
CA GLY A 148 14.45 30.13 -4.47
C GLY A 148 13.53 29.60 -5.57
N LYS A 149 13.78 28.42 -6.13
CA LYS A 149 13.01 27.83 -7.24
C LYS A 149 12.51 26.44 -6.87
N ARG A 150 11.50 25.96 -7.60
CA ARG A 150 11.06 24.56 -7.50
C ARG A 150 12.18 23.66 -8.07
N PRO A 151 12.67 22.64 -7.34
CA PRO A 151 13.66 21.72 -7.88
C PRO A 151 13.08 20.89 -9.04
N PHE A 152 13.94 20.27 -9.84
CA PHE A 152 13.47 19.43 -10.94
C PHE A 152 12.81 18.15 -10.42
N ALA A 153 13.41 17.53 -9.41
CA ALA A 153 12.88 16.40 -8.67
C ALA A 153 13.31 16.51 -7.20
N VAL A 154 12.72 15.71 -6.31
CA VAL A 154 13.06 15.73 -4.88
C VAL A 154 12.91 14.33 -4.29
N VAL A 155 13.84 13.90 -3.45
CA VAL A 155 13.63 12.73 -2.59
C VAL A 155 13.18 13.24 -1.23
N GLN A 156 12.01 12.78 -0.77
CA GLN A 156 11.52 13.12 0.56
C GLN A 156 11.92 12.02 1.54
N LEU A 157 12.34 12.43 2.74
CA LEU A 157 12.59 11.53 3.85
C LEU A 157 11.63 11.85 4.99
N ARG A 158 11.04 10.79 5.54
CA ARG A 158 10.06 10.81 6.63
C ARG A 158 10.74 10.33 7.91
N GLN A 159 10.47 10.98 9.04
CA GLN A 159 10.89 10.48 10.34
C GLN A 159 10.31 9.09 10.61
N ASP A 160 11.18 8.13 10.94
CA ASP A 160 10.80 6.72 11.14
C ASP A 160 10.71 6.35 12.62
N ASN A 161 11.41 7.07 13.51
CA ASN A 161 11.40 6.84 14.96
C ASN A 161 11.04 8.09 15.77
N LEU A 162 10.54 7.91 16.99
CA LEU A 162 10.15 9.02 17.88
C LEU A 162 11.30 9.97 18.21
N ALA A 163 12.53 9.44 18.29
CA ALA A 163 13.73 10.23 18.59
C ALA A 163 14.17 11.15 17.44
N GLY A 164 13.62 10.99 16.22
CA GLY A 164 14.00 11.80 15.07
C GLY A 164 15.41 11.54 14.56
N THR A 165 15.99 10.37 14.86
CA THR A 165 17.35 10.01 14.41
C THR A 165 17.35 9.17 13.15
N LEU A 166 16.22 8.55 12.79
CA LEU A 166 16.09 7.66 11.65
C LEU A 166 15.07 8.21 10.65
N TYR A 167 15.46 8.20 9.38
CA TYR A 167 14.66 8.75 8.29
C TYR A 167 14.49 7.75 7.14
N ASN A 168 13.24 7.45 6.81
CA ASN A 168 12.83 6.57 5.72
C ASN A 168 12.74 7.32 4.38
N LEU A 169 13.32 6.77 3.31
CA LEU A 169 13.20 7.34 1.96
C LEU A 169 11.80 7.06 1.40
N VAL A 170 10.98 8.09 1.25
CA VAL A 170 9.57 7.97 0.90
C VAL A 170 9.41 7.55 -0.57
N GLY A 171 8.75 6.42 -0.81
CA GLY A 171 8.49 5.90 -2.17
C GLY A 171 9.72 5.27 -2.84
N PHE A 172 10.72 4.89 -2.06
CA PHE A 172 11.97 4.28 -2.52
C PHE A 172 12.05 2.79 -2.16
N GLN A 173 10.91 2.11 -2.22
CA GLN A 173 10.87 0.66 -2.17
C GLN A 173 11.85 0.08 -3.20
N THR A 174 12.62 -0.95 -2.89
CA THR A 174 13.65 -1.46 -3.82
C THR A 174 13.98 -2.93 -3.61
N ASN A 175 14.39 -3.60 -4.70
CA ASN A 175 14.98 -4.93 -4.74
C ASN A 175 16.44 -4.90 -5.26
N LEU A 176 17.07 -3.71 -5.29
CA LEU A 176 18.49 -3.60 -5.57
C LEU A 176 19.32 -4.35 -4.51
N THR A 177 20.45 -4.90 -4.91
CA THR A 177 21.41 -5.46 -3.95
C THR A 177 21.90 -4.35 -2.99
N PHE A 178 22.29 -4.68 -1.76
CA PHE A 178 22.73 -3.65 -0.79
C PHE A 178 23.92 -2.80 -1.28
N PRO A 179 24.94 -3.38 -1.97
CA PRO A 179 26.00 -2.57 -2.58
C PRO A 179 25.44 -1.52 -3.56
N GLU A 180 24.45 -1.90 -4.36
CA GLU A 180 23.84 -1.03 -5.36
C GLU A 180 22.92 0.02 -4.73
N GLN A 181 22.17 -0.32 -3.69
CA GLN A 181 21.43 0.67 -2.91
C GLN A 181 22.37 1.73 -2.34
N LYS A 182 23.49 1.31 -1.75
CA LYS A 182 24.51 2.23 -1.23
C LYS A 182 25.10 3.11 -2.34
N ARG A 183 25.44 2.53 -3.49
CA ARG A 183 26.02 3.25 -4.64
C ARG A 183 25.03 4.26 -5.22
N VAL A 184 23.82 3.82 -5.53
CA VAL A 184 22.82 4.60 -6.25
C VAL A 184 22.20 5.66 -5.34
N PHE A 185 21.77 5.31 -4.13
CA PHE A 185 21.11 6.29 -3.25
C PHE A 185 22.07 7.35 -2.69
N ARG A 186 23.38 7.11 -2.68
CA ARG A 186 24.38 8.15 -2.40
C ARG A 186 24.58 9.14 -3.55
N MET A 187 24.00 8.91 -4.73
CA MET A 187 23.96 9.93 -5.79
C MET A 187 22.90 11.01 -5.50
N ILE A 188 22.00 10.79 -4.53
CA ILE A 188 21.00 11.78 -4.14
C ILE A 188 21.71 12.93 -3.40
N PRO A 189 21.56 14.19 -3.83
CA PRO A 189 22.15 15.33 -3.16
C PRO A 189 21.66 15.46 -1.72
N GLY A 190 22.58 15.57 -0.76
CA GLY A 190 22.30 15.51 0.67
C GLY A 190 22.55 14.14 1.29
N LEU A 191 22.65 13.07 0.49
CA LEU A 191 22.83 11.69 0.96
C LEU A 191 24.17 11.07 0.53
N GLN A 192 25.12 11.86 0.06
CA GLN A 192 26.41 11.37 -0.46
C GLN A 192 27.18 10.53 0.56
N ASN A 193 27.08 10.91 1.84
CA ASN A 193 27.71 10.22 2.95
C ASN A 193 26.72 9.42 3.80
N ALA A 194 25.49 9.21 3.31
CA ALA A 194 24.42 8.61 4.08
C ALA A 194 24.83 7.26 4.70
N GLU A 195 24.56 7.13 5.98
CA GLU A 195 24.67 5.89 6.74
C GLU A 195 23.33 5.16 6.67
N PHE A 196 23.32 4.04 5.97
CA PHE A 196 22.13 3.20 5.84
C PHE A 196 22.03 2.29 7.05
N ILE A 197 21.12 2.63 7.97
CA ILE A 197 20.80 1.82 9.14
C ILE A 197 19.97 0.59 8.74
N ARG A 198 19.16 0.73 7.69
CA ARG A 198 18.44 -0.39 7.07
C ARG A 198 18.40 -0.23 5.56
N TYR A 199 18.82 -1.25 4.83
CA TYR A 199 18.61 -1.33 3.40
C TYR A 199 17.18 -1.72 3.06
N GLY A 200 16.70 -1.26 1.91
CA GLY A 200 15.45 -1.74 1.33
C GLY A 200 15.55 -3.23 1.00
N GLN A 201 14.45 -3.93 1.11
CA GLN A 201 14.39 -5.38 0.88
C GLN A 201 13.01 -5.75 0.37
N MET A 202 12.95 -6.81 -0.42
CA MET A 202 11.69 -7.45 -0.77
C MET A 202 11.22 -8.33 0.39
N HIS A 203 10.14 -7.93 1.04
CA HIS A 203 9.45 -8.68 2.08
C HIS A 203 8.37 -9.57 1.46
N ARG A 204 8.40 -10.86 1.81
CA ARG A 204 7.32 -11.79 1.48
C ARG A 204 6.12 -11.51 2.38
N ASN A 205 5.05 -10.99 1.82
CA ASN A 205 3.76 -10.86 2.48
C ASN A 205 2.85 -12.01 2.06
N THR A 206 2.28 -12.69 3.06
CA THR A 206 1.32 -13.77 2.82
C THR A 206 -0.08 -13.17 2.59
N PHE A 207 -0.75 -13.54 1.51
CA PHE A 207 -2.19 -13.31 1.34
C PHE A 207 -2.80 -14.41 0.48
N ILE A 208 -4.08 -14.68 0.70
CA ILE A 208 -4.80 -15.73 -0.03
C ILE A 208 -5.32 -15.22 -1.36
N ALA A 209 -5.58 -16.12 -2.31
CA ALA A 209 -6.30 -15.82 -3.54
C ALA A 209 -7.78 -15.47 -3.27
N SER A 210 -8.03 -14.35 -2.59
CA SER A 210 -9.34 -13.92 -2.10
C SER A 210 -10.43 -13.89 -3.18
N PRO A 211 -10.17 -13.52 -4.45
CA PRO A 211 -11.20 -13.57 -5.47
C PRO A 211 -11.80 -14.97 -5.69
N LEU A 212 -10.94 -16.00 -5.59
CA LEU A 212 -11.33 -17.40 -5.72
C LEU A 212 -11.93 -17.95 -4.43
N LEU A 213 -11.45 -17.48 -3.27
CA LEU A 213 -11.72 -18.11 -1.99
C LEU A 213 -12.86 -17.47 -1.20
N LEU A 214 -13.05 -16.15 -1.30
CA LEU A 214 -13.91 -15.40 -0.40
C LEU A 214 -15.18 -14.87 -1.07
N LYS A 215 -16.26 -14.80 -0.29
CA LYS A 215 -17.47 -14.03 -0.57
C LYS A 215 -17.30 -12.59 -0.04
N PRO A 216 -18.05 -11.59 -0.52
CA PRO A 216 -18.01 -10.22 0.02
C PRO A 216 -18.33 -10.09 1.52
N SER A 217 -18.93 -11.11 2.13
CA SER A 217 -19.14 -11.24 3.58
C SER A 217 -17.88 -11.68 4.35
N LEU A 218 -16.75 -11.85 3.65
CA LEU A 218 -15.46 -12.38 4.12
C LEU A 218 -15.46 -13.87 4.50
N GLN A 219 -16.59 -14.57 4.32
CA GLN A 219 -16.66 -16.01 4.43
C GLN A 219 -15.98 -16.68 3.25
N THR A 220 -15.41 -17.87 3.46
CA THR A 220 -14.94 -18.68 2.34
C THR A 220 -16.12 -19.26 1.55
N ARG A 221 -15.88 -19.54 0.27
CA ARG A 221 -16.86 -20.17 -0.61
C ARG A 221 -17.09 -21.65 -0.27
N GLN A 222 -16.04 -22.33 0.19
CA GLN A 222 -16.05 -23.77 0.48
C GLN A 222 -16.56 -24.10 1.89
N ARG A 223 -16.28 -23.22 2.88
CA ARG A 223 -16.69 -23.39 4.28
C ARG A 223 -17.24 -22.07 4.83
N GLU A 224 -18.56 -21.97 4.90
CA GLU A 224 -19.24 -20.73 5.31
C GLU A 224 -18.94 -20.31 6.75
N SER A 225 -18.52 -21.23 7.62
CA SER A 225 -18.10 -20.94 8.99
C SER A 225 -16.66 -20.43 9.11
N LEU A 226 -15.88 -20.43 8.03
CA LEU A 226 -14.52 -19.91 7.99
C LEU A 226 -14.49 -18.55 7.31
N LEU A 227 -13.97 -17.55 7.99
CA LEU A 227 -13.79 -16.19 7.49
C LEU A 227 -12.31 -15.80 7.50
N PHE A 228 -11.94 -14.88 6.63
CA PHE A 228 -10.61 -14.24 6.64
C PHE A 228 -10.75 -12.72 6.74
N ALA A 229 -9.87 -12.08 7.50
CA ALA A 229 -9.89 -10.63 7.68
C ALA A 229 -8.47 -10.05 7.79
N GLY A 230 -8.34 -8.74 7.56
CA GLY A 230 -7.05 -8.07 7.60
C GLY A 230 -6.18 -8.37 6.39
N GLN A 231 -4.87 -8.15 6.53
CA GLN A 231 -3.96 -8.12 5.39
C GLN A 231 -3.89 -9.44 4.63
N ILE A 232 -4.10 -10.59 5.30
CA ILE A 232 -4.10 -11.90 4.65
C ILE A 232 -5.18 -12.02 3.55
N THR A 233 -6.17 -11.12 3.53
CA THR A 233 -7.19 -11.05 2.47
C THR A 233 -6.78 -10.23 1.24
N GLY A 234 -5.62 -9.57 1.27
CA GLY A 234 -5.23 -8.59 0.26
C GLY A 234 -5.76 -7.17 0.53
N VAL A 235 -6.21 -6.87 1.76
CA VAL A 235 -6.46 -5.48 2.18
C VAL A 235 -5.21 -4.87 2.78
N GLU A 236 -4.91 -3.60 2.46
CA GLU A 236 -3.76 -2.89 3.01
C GLU A 236 -4.14 -1.72 3.91
N GLY A 237 -3.23 -1.42 4.84
CA GLY A 237 -3.35 -0.33 5.80
C GLY A 237 -4.16 -0.72 7.04
N TYR A 238 -3.74 -0.17 8.19
CA TYR A 238 -4.33 -0.49 9.49
C TYR A 238 -5.85 -0.29 9.51
N MET A 239 -6.34 0.80 8.94
CA MET A 239 -7.78 1.10 8.92
C MET A 239 -8.59 0.06 8.13
N GLY A 240 -8.10 -0.36 6.95
CA GLY A 240 -8.75 -1.40 6.16
C GLY A 240 -8.76 -2.76 6.88
N ASN A 241 -7.65 -3.07 7.57
CA ASN A 241 -7.52 -4.29 8.35
C ASN A 241 -8.46 -4.33 9.56
N ILE A 242 -8.57 -3.23 10.29
CA ILE A 242 -9.52 -3.08 11.41
C ILE A 242 -10.96 -3.20 10.89
N ALA A 243 -11.27 -2.52 9.78
CA ALA A 243 -12.60 -2.48 9.20
C ALA A 243 -13.06 -3.87 8.69
N THR A 244 -12.19 -4.63 8.04
CA THR A 244 -12.49 -6.02 7.65
C THR A 244 -12.58 -6.95 8.87
N GLY A 245 -11.73 -6.77 9.88
CA GLY A 245 -11.83 -7.48 11.15
C GLY A 245 -13.18 -7.26 11.85
N LEU A 246 -13.65 -6.02 11.89
CA LEU A 246 -14.97 -5.67 12.43
C LEU A 246 -16.09 -6.37 11.66
N LEU A 247 -16.08 -6.31 10.33
CA LEU A 247 -17.10 -6.99 9.51
C LEU A 247 -17.08 -8.50 9.69
N ALA A 248 -15.90 -9.14 9.72
CA ALA A 248 -15.77 -10.57 9.95
C ALA A 248 -16.26 -10.95 11.36
N GLY A 249 -15.95 -10.15 12.38
CA GLY A 249 -16.45 -10.34 13.74
C GLY A 249 -17.97 -10.26 13.83
N ILE A 250 -18.58 -9.25 13.21
CA ILE A 250 -20.03 -9.10 13.11
C ILE A 250 -20.63 -10.33 12.39
N ASN A 251 -20.05 -10.75 11.27
CA ASN A 251 -20.55 -11.89 10.51
C ASN A 251 -20.38 -13.22 11.25
N ALA A 252 -19.28 -13.43 11.97
CA ALA A 252 -19.10 -14.58 12.84
C ALA A 252 -20.15 -14.64 13.96
N ALA A 253 -20.43 -13.50 14.62
CA ALA A 253 -21.48 -13.41 15.62
C ALA A 253 -22.88 -13.70 15.03
N ARG A 254 -23.14 -13.22 13.81
CA ARG A 254 -24.40 -13.51 13.10
C ARG A 254 -24.53 -15.00 12.77
N LEU A 255 -23.46 -15.63 12.28
CA LEU A 255 -23.43 -17.09 12.04
C LEU A 255 -23.69 -17.88 13.30
N ALA A 256 -23.11 -17.48 14.43
CA ALA A 256 -23.33 -18.12 15.73
C ALA A 256 -24.80 -18.06 16.18
N ASN A 257 -25.53 -17.04 15.72
CA ASN A 257 -26.96 -16.86 15.98
C ASN A 257 -27.87 -17.41 14.86
N GLY A 258 -27.34 -18.17 13.90
CA GLY A 258 -28.11 -18.69 12.76
C GLY A 258 -28.65 -17.60 11.83
N GLN A 259 -28.04 -16.41 11.84
CA GLN A 259 -28.46 -15.27 11.04
C GLN A 259 -27.63 -15.15 9.75
N ARG A 260 -28.26 -14.64 8.69
CA ARG A 260 -27.55 -14.30 7.44
C ARG A 260 -26.45 -13.26 7.68
N THR A 261 -25.30 -13.40 7.03
CA THR A 261 -24.17 -12.45 7.11
C THR A 261 -24.44 -11.14 6.37
N LEU A 262 -23.84 -10.06 6.85
CA LEU A 262 -23.83 -8.75 6.19
C LEU A 262 -22.88 -8.73 4.99
N VAL A 263 -23.33 -8.04 3.94
CA VAL A 263 -22.50 -7.59 2.82
C VAL A 263 -22.74 -6.10 2.67
N LEU A 264 -21.71 -5.28 2.90
CA LEU A 264 -21.85 -3.83 2.85
C LEU A 264 -22.04 -3.31 1.42
N PRO A 265 -22.75 -2.19 1.21
CA PRO A 265 -22.93 -1.63 -0.11
C PRO A 265 -21.59 -1.27 -0.75
N ARG A 266 -21.42 -1.58 -2.04
CA ARG A 266 -20.21 -1.25 -2.84
C ARG A 266 -19.93 0.25 -2.92
N THR A 267 -20.92 1.08 -2.64
CA THR A 267 -20.77 2.53 -2.60
C THR A 267 -20.11 3.03 -1.32
N THR A 268 -19.92 2.17 -0.32
CA THR A 268 -19.13 2.44 0.90
C THR A 268 -17.68 1.98 0.73
N MET A 269 -16.73 2.59 1.44
CA MET A 269 -15.31 2.24 1.31
C MET A 269 -15.03 0.77 1.68
N LEU A 270 -15.56 0.29 2.80
CA LEU A 270 -15.35 -1.11 3.22
C LEU A 270 -16.06 -2.09 2.29
N GLY A 271 -17.28 -1.78 1.83
CA GLY A 271 -17.98 -2.61 0.85
C GLY A 271 -17.26 -2.68 -0.50
N ALA A 272 -16.69 -1.56 -0.96
CA ALA A 272 -15.86 -1.52 -2.16
C ALA A 272 -14.58 -2.32 -2.02
N LEU A 273 -13.88 -2.22 -0.88
CA LEU A 273 -12.70 -3.04 -0.59
C LEU A 273 -13.03 -4.52 -0.60
N CYS A 274 -14.08 -4.94 0.12
CA CYS A 274 -14.51 -6.34 0.16
C CYS A 274 -14.88 -6.83 -1.24
N HIS A 275 -15.60 -6.03 -2.02
CA HIS A 275 -15.93 -6.37 -3.40
C HIS A 275 -14.67 -6.52 -4.27
N TYR A 276 -13.73 -5.59 -4.19
CA TYR A 276 -12.48 -5.67 -4.96
C TYR A 276 -11.73 -6.97 -4.66
N ILE A 277 -11.48 -7.29 -3.38
CA ILE A 277 -10.72 -8.49 -3.02
C ILE A 277 -11.46 -9.80 -3.36
N THR A 278 -12.77 -9.78 -3.61
CA THR A 278 -13.56 -10.97 -3.95
C THR A 278 -13.93 -11.09 -5.43
N ASN A 279 -13.73 -10.03 -6.22
CA ASN A 279 -14.19 -9.97 -7.61
C ASN A 279 -13.10 -9.51 -8.60
N ALA A 280 -11.92 -9.09 -8.12
CA ALA A 280 -10.80 -8.83 -9.00
C ALA A 280 -10.43 -10.09 -9.82
N SER A 281 -10.08 -9.89 -11.09
CA SER A 281 -9.45 -10.93 -11.90
C SER A 281 -8.17 -11.40 -11.23
N MET A 282 -7.93 -12.71 -11.16
CA MET A 282 -6.70 -13.24 -10.54
C MET A 282 -5.43 -12.76 -11.23
N LYS A 283 -5.51 -12.40 -12.51
CA LYS A 283 -4.41 -11.82 -13.25
C LYS A 283 -4.05 -10.40 -12.75
N ASP A 284 -5.03 -9.68 -12.24
CA ASP A 284 -4.94 -8.26 -11.90
C ASP A 284 -5.12 -8.01 -10.39
N PHE A 285 -5.34 -9.06 -9.61
CA PHE A 285 -5.54 -8.99 -8.17
C PHE A 285 -4.24 -8.62 -7.48
N GLN A 286 -4.28 -7.53 -6.73
CA GLN A 286 -3.18 -7.02 -5.93
C GLN A 286 -3.73 -6.58 -4.58
N PRO A 287 -2.90 -6.54 -3.52
CA PRO A 287 -3.30 -5.91 -2.29
C PRO A 287 -3.79 -4.47 -2.52
N MET A 288 -4.85 -4.09 -1.80
CA MET A 288 -5.54 -2.82 -2.03
C MET A 288 -5.76 -2.06 -0.73
N LYS A 289 -5.30 -0.80 -0.69
CA LYS A 289 -5.65 0.15 0.36
C LYS A 289 -6.92 0.92 0.02
N ALA A 290 -7.58 1.46 1.05
CA ALA A 290 -8.71 2.36 0.87
C ALA A 290 -8.33 3.56 -0.03
N ASN A 291 -9.07 3.75 -1.12
CA ASN A 291 -8.91 4.88 -2.03
C ASN A 291 -10.23 5.16 -2.78
N PHE A 292 -10.43 6.37 -3.29
CA PHE A 292 -11.69 6.71 -3.98
C PHE A 292 -11.85 6.01 -5.35
N GLY A 293 -10.77 5.49 -5.94
CA GLY A 293 -10.79 4.87 -7.27
C GLY A 293 -11.48 3.50 -7.32
N ILE A 294 -11.63 2.82 -6.20
CA ILE A 294 -12.33 1.53 -6.12
C ILE A 294 -13.85 1.70 -5.90
N LEU A 295 -14.31 2.92 -5.63
CA LEU A 295 -15.73 3.19 -5.50
C LEU A 295 -16.37 3.22 -6.90
N PRO A 296 -17.63 2.78 -7.03
CA PRO A 296 -18.39 2.95 -8.27
C PRO A 296 -18.40 4.40 -8.75
N GLU A 297 -18.42 4.62 -10.06
CA GLU A 297 -18.46 5.97 -10.63
C GLU A 297 -19.66 6.78 -10.11
N LEU A 298 -19.51 8.10 -10.04
CA LEU A 298 -20.62 9.00 -9.71
C LEU A 298 -21.55 9.11 -10.93
N PRO A 299 -22.88 9.16 -10.73
CA PRO A 299 -23.83 9.33 -11.84
C PRO A 299 -23.56 10.61 -12.66
N GLU A 300 -23.13 11.68 -11.98
CA GLU A 300 -22.79 12.96 -12.62
C GLU A 300 -21.30 13.26 -12.48
N PRO A 301 -20.60 13.57 -13.60
CA PRO A 301 -19.19 13.89 -13.57
C PRO A 301 -18.96 15.29 -12.99
N LEU A 302 -18.35 15.36 -11.81
CA LEU A 302 -17.98 16.63 -11.16
C LEU A 302 -16.55 17.05 -11.53
N LYS A 303 -16.36 18.36 -11.77
CA LYS A 303 -15.03 18.95 -11.97
C LYS A 303 -14.34 19.17 -10.61
N GLY A 304 -13.08 18.75 -10.53
CA GLY A 304 -12.23 18.95 -9.36
C GLY A 304 -12.21 17.76 -8.40
N LYS A 305 -11.03 17.45 -7.87
CA LYS A 305 -10.79 16.29 -6.98
C LYS A 305 -11.60 16.38 -5.67
N ARG A 306 -11.68 17.57 -5.07
CA ARG A 306 -12.36 17.78 -3.78
C ARG A 306 -13.88 17.61 -3.89
N ALA A 307 -14.50 18.19 -4.92
CA ALA A 307 -15.94 18.04 -5.16
C ALA A 307 -16.32 16.57 -5.42
N ARG A 308 -15.53 15.84 -6.22
CA ARG A 308 -15.74 14.39 -6.43
C ARG A 308 -15.62 13.59 -5.13
N ALA A 309 -14.59 13.84 -4.33
CA ALA A 309 -14.41 13.16 -3.05
C ALA A 309 -15.59 13.40 -2.10
N GLN A 310 -16.06 14.65 -1.99
CA GLN A 310 -17.22 15.02 -1.17
C GLN A 310 -18.49 14.29 -1.62
N ALA A 311 -18.77 14.27 -2.93
CA ALA A 311 -19.93 13.57 -3.47
C ALA A 311 -19.89 12.04 -3.21
N HIS A 312 -18.71 11.42 -3.29
CA HIS A 312 -18.55 10.02 -2.89
C HIS A 312 -18.85 9.80 -1.41
N VAL A 313 -18.38 10.69 -0.53
CA VAL A 313 -18.65 10.60 0.92
C VAL A 313 -20.16 10.71 1.19
N GLU A 314 -20.82 11.71 0.62
CA GLU A 314 -22.27 11.92 0.79
C GLU A 314 -23.08 10.71 0.32
N ARG A 315 -22.76 10.16 -0.86
CA ARG A 315 -23.38 8.92 -1.35
C ARG A 315 -23.10 7.74 -0.40
N SER A 316 -21.85 7.58 0.04
CA SER A 316 -21.47 6.49 0.94
C SER A 316 -22.27 6.52 2.24
N LEU A 317 -22.39 7.69 2.86
CA LEU A 317 -23.12 7.86 4.13
C LEU A 317 -24.62 7.62 3.94
N ARG A 318 -25.21 8.13 2.85
CA ARG A 318 -26.62 7.89 2.53
C ARG A 318 -26.90 6.40 2.33
N ASP A 319 -26.13 5.72 1.49
CA ASP A 319 -26.35 4.32 1.15
C ASP A 319 -26.06 3.40 2.36
N LEU A 320 -25.10 3.76 3.21
CA LEU A 320 -24.86 3.08 4.48
C LEU A 320 -26.05 3.23 5.44
N ASN A 321 -26.67 4.41 5.51
CA ASN A 321 -27.85 4.63 6.35
C ASN A 321 -29.06 3.83 5.85
N ILE A 322 -29.28 3.80 4.53
CA ILE A 322 -30.31 2.93 3.92
C ILE A 322 -30.06 1.47 4.30
N PHE A 323 -28.83 1.00 4.14
CA PHE A 323 -28.42 -0.35 4.54
C PHE A 323 -28.68 -0.62 6.02
N PHE A 324 -28.32 0.30 6.93
CA PHE A 324 -28.57 0.12 8.36
C PHE A 324 -30.06 0.00 8.67
N ASN A 325 -30.91 0.82 8.03
CA ASN A 325 -32.36 0.74 8.17
C ASN A 325 -32.92 -0.60 7.68
N GLU A 326 -32.51 -1.07 6.50
CA GLU A 326 -32.92 -2.37 5.94
C GLU A 326 -32.51 -3.56 6.82
N TRP A 327 -31.40 -3.44 7.53
CA TRP A 327 -30.88 -4.48 8.43
C TRP A 327 -31.31 -4.31 9.89
N GLY A 328 -32.11 -3.28 10.21
CA GLY A 328 -32.54 -2.98 11.57
C GLY A 328 -31.39 -2.61 12.52
N ILE A 329 -30.28 -2.10 11.98
CA ILE A 329 -29.11 -1.68 12.76
C ILE A 329 -29.37 -0.26 13.26
N LYS A 330 -29.46 -0.11 14.60
CA LYS A 330 -29.59 1.21 15.21
C LYS A 330 -28.26 1.95 15.11
N THR A 331 -28.24 3.07 14.39
CA THR A 331 -27.12 4.01 14.45
C THR A 331 -27.17 4.74 15.79
N LEU A 332 -26.09 4.66 16.55
CA LEU A 332 -25.85 5.65 17.60
C LEU A 332 -25.53 6.94 16.86
N THR A 333 -26.36 7.97 17.01
CA THR A 333 -25.98 9.33 16.64
C THR A 333 -24.72 9.64 17.44
N ILE A 334 -23.56 9.63 16.77
CA ILE A 334 -22.33 10.10 17.38
C ILE A 334 -22.51 11.62 17.49
N PRO A 335 -22.49 12.19 18.71
CA PRO A 335 -22.78 13.60 18.94
C PRO A 335 -21.84 14.54 18.18
#